data_AF-A0A957IC46-F1
#
_entry.id   AF-A0A957IC46-F1
#
_cell.length_a   1.000
_cell.length_b   1.000
_cell.length_c   1.000
_cell.angle_alpha   90.00
_cell.angle_beta   90.00
_cell.angle_gamma   90.00
#
_symmetry.space_group_name_H-M   'P 1'
#
loop_
_entity.id
_entity.type
_entity.pdbx_description
1 polymer ?
#
loop_
_entity_poly.entity_id
_entity_poly.type
_entity_poly.pdbx_seq_one_letter_code
_entity_poly.pdbx_strand_id
1 'polypeptide(L)'
;MTTQRSFSIDKTFSPKKLLVPGITATAFWTLAVVSFVLSEGNYFALFNFGYLGTALGIGLGLYAVLPKRQKPVGRRVSLLLIGLYLFVFVGLIGQENIQMEGVWWSVLNGTFYAAVWHYLVAKIIGPLLFGRLWCGWACWSVMVFDLLPYKRPAGRLRGRWDWLRYGHILLSVALVLGLWQLFDIQIGTNSGTAVTWFLIGNGLYYAAGIALAVALKDNRAFCKYLCPVAVPLKLTSRLSLLKIG
;
A
#
# COMPACT_ATOMS: atom_id res chain seq x y z
N MET A 1 -5.99 30.10 -20.19
CA MET A 1 -5.24 29.37 -21.24
C MET A 1 -5.13 27.90 -20.86
N THR A 2 -6.10 27.10 -21.31
CA THR A 2 -6.15 25.65 -21.17
C THR A 2 -5.17 25.05 -22.17
N THR A 3 -3.91 24.84 -21.78
CA THR A 3 -3.00 24.01 -22.57
C THR A 3 -3.62 22.62 -22.69
N GLN A 4 -4.15 22.27 -23.87
CA GLN A 4 -4.48 20.91 -24.24
C GLN A 4 -3.22 20.05 -24.03
N ARG A 5 -3.16 19.33 -22.92
CA ARG A 5 -2.13 18.32 -22.70
C ARG A 5 -2.53 17.10 -23.54
N SER A 6 -2.13 17.09 -24.81
CA SER A 6 -2.25 15.87 -25.59
C SER A 6 -1.41 14.77 -24.92
N PHE A 7 -2.03 13.63 -24.66
CA PHE A 7 -1.33 12.43 -24.21
C PHE A 7 -0.58 11.86 -25.41
N SER A 8 0.61 12.41 -25.68
CA SER A 8 1.50 11.87 -26.71
C SER A 8 2.39 10.79 -26.11
N ILE A 9 2.50 9.64 -26.79
CA ILE A 9 3.49 8.61 -26.47
C ILE A 9 4.91 9.21 -26.54
N ASP A 10 5.80 8.79 -25.65
CA ASP A 10 7.21 9.22 -25.69
C ASP A 10 7.83 8.88 -27.06
N LYS A 11 8.37 9.89 -27.74
CA LYS A 11 9.01 9.74 -29.06
C LYS A 11 10.21 8.77 -29.03
N THR A 12 10.74 8.46 -27.85
CA THR A 12 11.84 7.50 -27.62
C THR A 12 11.34 6.16 -27.05
N PHE A 13 10.06 5.84 -27.21
CA PHE A 13 9.49 4.59 -26.76
C PHE A 13 10.15 3.39 -27.46
N SER A 14 10.49 2.37 -26.67
CA SER A 14 10.99 1.09 -27.16
C SER A 14 10.13 0.00 -26.52
N PRO A 15 9.68 -1.02 -27.29
CA PRO A 15 8.89 -2.13 -26.75
C PRO A 15 9.57 -2.84 -25.57
N LYS A 16 10.91 -2.82 -25.51
CA LYS A 16 11.69 -3.37 -24.39
C LYS A 16 11.36 -2.74 -23.04
N LYS A 17 10.84 -1.50 -23.02
CA LYS A 17 10.41 -0.81 -21.78
C LYS A 17 9.13 -1.43 -21.18
N LEU A 18 8.35 -2.17 -21.96
CA LEU A 18 7.15 -2.89 -21.48
C LEU A 18 7.48 -4.25 -20.86
N LEU A 19 8.75 -4.68 -20.89
CA LEU A 19 9.16 -5.95 -20.32
C LEU A 19 8.84 -6.05 -18.82
N VAL A 20 9.20 -5.02 -18.03
CA VAL A 20 8.94 -5.02 -16.57
C VAL A 20 7.44 -5.02 -16.24
N PRO A 21 6.61 -4.13 -16.84
CA PRO A 21 5.15 -4.20 -16.68
C PRO A 21 4.57 -5.57 -17.08
N GLY A 22 5.02 -6.13 -18.21
CA GLY A 22 4.56 -7.42 -18.72
C GLY A 22 4.90 -8.57 -17.78
N ILE A 23 6.17 -8.69 -17.37
CA ILE A 23 6.62 -9.72 -16.41
C ILE A 23 5.84 -9.60 -15.09
N THR A 24 5.65 -8.38 -14.59
CA THR A 24 4.92 -8.16 -13.34
C THR A 24 3.47 -8.62 -13.48
N ALA A 25 2.77 -8.18 -14.53
CA ALA A 25 1.38 -8.57 -14.76
C ALA A 25 1.24 -10.09 -14.91
N THR A 26 2.11 -10.71 -15.71
CA THR A 26 2.12 -12.17 -15.90
C THR A 26 2.38 -12.90 -14.60
N ALA A 27 3.33 -12.46 -13.78
CA ALA A 27 3.61 -13.11 -12.48
C ALA A 27 2.39 -13.11 -11.55
N PHE A 28 1.65 -12.00 -11.48
CA PHE A 28 0.41 -11.94 -10.70
C PHE A 28 -0.71 -12.79 -11.29
N TRP A 29 -0.85 -12.84 -12.61
CA TRP A 29 -1.81 -13.72 -13.27
C TRP A 29 -1.46 -15.20 -13.08
N THR A 30 -0.17 -15.56 -13.08
CA THR A 30 0.28 -16.91 -12.73
C THR A 30 -0.09 -17.25 -11.29
N LEU A 31 0.17 -16.34 -10.33
CA LEU A 31 -0.27 -16.52 -8.95
C LEU A 31 -1.79 -16.66 -8.84
N ALA A 32 -2.56 -15.90 -9.63
CA ALA A 32 -4.01 -15.96 -9.66
C ALA A 32 -4.52 -17.33 -10.12
N VAL A 33 -4.00 -17.84 -11.25
CA VAL A 33 -4.37 -19.14 -11.81
C VAL A 33 -3.92 -20.28 -10.91
N VAL A 34 -2.68 -20.26 -10.42
CA VAL A 34 -2.18 -21.28 -9.49
C VAL A 34 -3.02 -21.31 -8.22
N SER A 35 -3.31 -20.15 -7.62
CA SER A 35 -4.14 -20.09 -6.41
C SER A 35 -5.56 -20.58 -6.66
N PHE A 36 -6.15 -20.28 -7.83
CA PHE A 36 -7.46 -20.77 -8.23
C PHE A 36 -7.51 -22.30 -8.31
N VAL A 37 -6.51 -22.91 -8.94
CA VAL A 37 -6.40 -24.38 -9.06
C VAL A 37 -6.16 -25.03 -7.69
N LEU A 38 -5.25 -24.48 -6.87
CA LEU A 38 -4.94 -25.01 -5.54
C LEU A 38 -6.08 -24.83 -4.53
N SER A 39 -6.97 -23.85 -4.74
CA SER A 39 -8.11 -23.58 -3.87
C SER A 39 -9.42 -24.14 -4.42
N GLU A 40 -9.35 -25.21 -5.22
CA GLU A 40 -10.51 -25.94 -5.77
C GLU A 40 -11.55 -25.03 -6.47
N GLY A 41 -11.09 -24.00 -7.18
CA GLY A 41 -11.97 -23.10 -7.94
C GLY A 41 -12.43 -21.85 -7.18
N ASN A 42 -11.74 -21.45 -6.11
CA ASN A 42 -12.05 -20.20 -5.42
C ASN A 42 -11.80 -18.95 -6.30
N TYR A 43 -12.88 -18.36 -6.81
CA TYR A 43 -12.86 -17.16 -7.64
C TYR A 43 -12.30 -15.91 -6.95
N PHE A 44 -12.32 -15.84 -5.61
CA PHE A 44 -11.78 -14.70 -4.88
C PHE A 44 -10.28 -14.54 -5.13
N ALA A 45 -9.52 -15.64 -5.07
CA ALA A 45 -8.07 -15.59 -5.29
C ALA A 45 -7.74 -15.19 -6.74
N LEU A 46 -8.49 -15.74 -7.70
CA LEU A 46 -8.36 -15.40 -9.11
C LEU A 46 -8.61 -13.91 -9.35
N PHE A 47 -9.72 -13.39 -8.82
CA PHE A 47 -10.08 -11.97 -8.95
C PHE A 47 -9.09 -11.06 -8.24
N ASN A 48 -8.72 -11.34 -6.99
CA ASN A 48 -7.80 -10.52 -6.21
C ASN A 48 -6.43 -10.38 -6.90
N PHE A 49 -5.77 -11.50 -7.22
CA PHE A 49 -4.44 -11.43 -7.84
C PHE A 49 -4.50 -10.96 -9.30
N GLY A 50 -5.53 -11.36 -10.06
CA GLY A 50 -5.73 -10.89 -11.43
C GLY A 50 -5.98 -9.38 -11.50
N TYR A 51 -6.82 -8.84 -10.62
CA TYR A 51 -7.07 -7.41 -10.52
C TYR A 51 -5.81 -6.64 -10.13
N LEU A 52 -5.10 -7.07 -9.08
CA LEU A 52 -3.86 -6.43 -8.64
C LEU A 52 -2.79 -6.44 -9.73
N GLY A 53 -2.60 -7.58 -10.41
CA GLY A 53 -1.66 -7.73 -11.52
C GLY A 53 -1.99 -6.82 -12.69
N THR A 54 -3.27 -6.75 -13.07
CA THR A 54 -3.74 -5.92 -14.18
C THR A 54 -3.60 -4.43 -13.86
N ALA A 55 -4.04 -4.00 -12.67
CA ALA A 55 -3.94 -2.62 -12.21
C ALA A 55 -2.47 -2.15 -12.12
N LEU A 56 -1.59 -2.99 -11.61
CA LEU A 56 -0.16 -2.71 -11.54
C LEU A 56 0.49 -2.70 -12.92
N GLY A 57 0.14 -3.65 -13.79
CA GLY A 57 0.58 -3.72 -15.18
C GLY A 57 0.21 -2.48 -15.98
N ILE A 58 -1.04 -2.00 -15.86
CA ILE A 58 -1.50 -0.75 -16.48
C ILE A 58 -0.68 0.44 -15.95
N GLY A 59 -0.53 0.55 -14.63
CA GLY A 59 0.18 1.67 -14.03
C GLY A 59 1.66 1.74 -14.40
N LEU A 60 2.36 0.59 -14.35
CA LEU A 60 3.76 0.48 -14.77
C LEU A 60 3.91 0.66 -16.29
N GLY A 61 2.98 0.13 -17.08
CA GLY A 61 2.94 0.28 -18.53
C GLY A 61 2.80 1.75 -18.93
N LEU A 62 1.84 2.46 -18.35
CA LEU A 62 1.69 3.90 -18.54
C LEU A 62 2.95 4.66 -18.12
N TYR A 63 3.57 4.28 -16.99
CA TYR A 63 4.83 4.91 -16.58
C TYR A 63 5.99 4.68 -17.56
N ALA A 64 6.00 3.54 -18.25
CA ALA A 64 7.01 3.18 -19.24
C ALA A 64 6.81 3.86 -20.60
N VAL A 65 5.55 4.05 -21.02
CA VAL A 65 5.18 4.63 -22.34
C VAL A 65 5.10 6.16 -22.30
N LEU A 66 4.68 6.73 -21.18
CA LEU A 66 4.44 8.17 -21.09
C LEU A 66 5.73 9.00 -21.00
N PRO A 67 5.73 10.22 -21.58
CA PRO A 67 6.88 11.12 -21.53
C PRO A 67 7.17 11.55 -20.08
N LYS A 68 8.42 11.94 -19.80
CA LYS A 68 8.92 12.26 -18.44
C LYS A 68 7.97 13.14 -17.61
N ARG A 69 7.33 14.15 -18.21
CA ARG A 69 6.38 15.05 -17.52
C ARG A 69 5.07 14.37 -17.09
N GLN A 70 4.66 13.31 -17.78
CA GLN A 70 3.40 12.59 -17.57
C GLN A 70 3.59 11.25 -16.86
N LYS A 71 4.83 10.76 -16.69
CA LYS A 71 5.12 9.54 -15.92
C LYS A 71 4.40 9.43 -14.56
N PRO A 72 4.27 10.49 -13.74
CA PRO A 72 3.52 10.40 -12.48
C PRO A 72 2.06 9.96 -12.64
N VAL A 73 1.46 10.11 -13.83
CA VAL A 73 0.10 9.63 -14.14
C VAL A 73 0.03 8.12 -14.00
N GLY A 74 0.98 7.37 -14.57
CA GLY A 74 0.98 5.90 -14.47
C GLY A 74 1.02 5.42 -13.02
N ARG A 75 1.84 6.06 -12.18
CA ARG A 75 1.87 5.77 -10.74
C ARG A 75 0.53 6.08 -10.06
N ARG A 76 -0.08 7.23 -10.36
CA ARG A 76 -1.39 7.59 -9.79
C ARG A 76 -2.49 6.64 -10.22
N VAL A 77 -2.50 6.20 -11.47
CA VAL A 77 -3.46 5.19 -11.95
C VAL A 77 -3.32 3.89 -11.15
N SER A 78 -2.10 3.39 -10.95
CA SER A 78 -1.86 2.20 -10.12
C SER A 78 -2.35 2.40 -8.68
N LEU A 79 -1.99 3.53 -8.06
CA LEU A 79 -2.38 3.87 -6.70
C LEU A 79 -3.89 3.99 -6.54
N LEU A 80 -4.59 4.52 -7.54
CA LEU A 80 -6.03 4.73 -7.49
C LEU A 80 -6.77 3.41 -7.68
N LEU A 81 -6.39 2.61 -8.68
CA LEU A 81 -6.98 1.28 -8.91
C LEU A 81 -6.77 0.36 -7.70
N ILE A 82 -5.52 0.18 -7.27
CA ILE A 82 -5.20 -0.73 -6.17
C ILE A 82 -5.64 -0.15 -4.81
N GLY A 83 -5.49 1.17 -4.62
CA GLY A 83 -5.86 1.84 -3.38
C GLY A 83 -7.36 1.80 -3.12
N LEU A 84 -8.20 2.05 -4.14
CA LEU A 84 -9.65 1.91 -4.01
C LEU A 84 -10.06 0.46 -3.79
N TYR A 85 -9.44 -0.49 -4.48
CA TYR A 85 -9.69 -1.91 -4.24
C TYR A 85 -9.41 -2.29 -2.78
N LEU A 86 -8.23 -1.95 -2.25
CA LEU A 86 -7.88 -2.27 -0.87
C LEU A 86 -8.76 -1.54 0.15
N PHE A 87 -9.10 -0.27 -0.08
CA PHE A 87 -9.89 0.51 0.85
C PHE A 87 -11.36 0.09 0.84
N VAL A 88 -11.98 0.02 -0.33
CA VAL A 88 -13.42 -0.23 -0.50
C VAL A 88 -13.74 -1.71 -0.47
N PHE A 89 -13.11 -2.50 -1.35
CA PHE A 89 -13.46 -3.91 -1.49
C PHE A 89 -12.96 -4.74 -0.31
N VAL A 90 -11.69 -4.62 0.06
CA VAL A 90 -11.15 -5.37 1.20
C VAL A 90 -11.58 -4.76 2.54
N GLY A 91 -11.38 -3.44 2.70
CA GLY A 91 -11.65 -2.76 3.97
C GLY A 91 -13.14 -2.65 4.33
N LEU A 92 -13.97 -2.13 3.42
CA LEU A 92 -15.39 -1.87 3.72
C LEU A 92 -16.29 -3.06 3.42
N ILE A 93 -16.23 -3.60 2.20
CA ILE A 93 -17.09 -4.71 1.78
C ILE A 93 -16.66 -6.02 2.45
N GLY A 94 -15.36 -6.30 2.46
CA GLY A 94 -14.79 -7.44 3.18
C GLY A 94 -14.82 -7.28 4.70
N GLN A 95 -15.14 -6.08 5.21
CA GLN A 95 -15.18 -5.80 6.64
C GLN A 95 -13.89 -6.17 7.39
N GLU A 96 -12.75 -5.94 6.75
CA GLU A 96 -11.43 -6.29 7.26
C GLU A 96 -10.68 -5.03 7.71
N ASN A 97 -10.13 -5.07 8.93
CA ASN A 97 -9.17 -4.05 9.34
C ASN A 97 -7.77 -4.45 8.87
N ILE A 98 -7.39 -4.02 7.66
CA ILE A 98 -6.05 -4.27 7.11
C ILE A 98 -4.99 -3.25 7.57
N GLN A 99 -5.21 -2.55 8.70
CA GLN A 99 -4.19 -1.72 9.36
C GLN A 99 -3.34 -2.55 10.35
N MET A 100 -2.38 -1.92 11.02
CA MET A 100 -1.52 -2.62 11.99
C MET A 100 -2.33 -3.16 13.17
N GLU A 101 -3.32 -2.39 13.62
CA GLU A 101 -4.20 -2.75 14.73
C GLU A 101 -4.94 -4.05 14.42
N GLY A 102 -5.44 -4.21 13.19
CA GLY A 102 -6.10 -5.44 12.78
C GLY A 102 -5.17 -6.65 12.71
N VAL A 103 -3.89 -6.45 12.38
CA VAL A 103 -2.88 -7.53 12.51
C VAL A 103 -2.74 -7.97 13.96
N TRP A 104 -2.67 -7.02 14.89
CA TRP A 104 -2.55 -7.35 16.32
C TRP A 104 -3.78 -8.06 16.85
N TRP A 105 -4.99 -7.59 16.49
CA TRP A 105 -6.23 -8.28 16.82
C TRP A 105 -6.25 -9.72 16.29
N SER A 106 -5.91 -9.90 15.02
CA SER A 106 -5.82 -11.23 14.39
C SER A 106 -4.84 -12.15 15.12
N VAL A 107 -3.63 -11.67 15.43
CA VAL A 107 -2.60 -12.46 16.12
C VAL A 107 -3.03 -12.84 17.54
N LEU A 108 -3.58 -11.90 18.32
CA LEU A 108 -4.02 -12.17 19.71
C LEU A 108 -5.22 -13.11 19.76
N ASN A 109 -6.16 -12.96 18.84
CA ASN A 109 -7.33 -13.84 18.74
C ASN A 109 -6.99 -15.21 18.14
N GLY A 110 -5.73 -15.46 17.73
CA GLY A 110 -5.30 -16.72 17.11
C GLY A 110 -5.85 -16.94 15.70
N THR A 111 -6.26 -15.86 15.01
CA THR A 111 -6.92 -15.91 13.71
C THR A 111 -6.06 -15.31 12.59
N PHE A 112 -5.70 -16.12 11.60
CA PHE A 112 -4.80 -15.71 10.50
C PHE A 112 -5.58 -15.35 9.23
N TYR A 113 -6.24 -14.19 9.27
CA TYR A 113 -7.08 -13.66 8.17
C TYR A 113 -6.35 -12.66 7.26
N ALA A 114 -7.12 -11.87 6.51
CA ALA A 114 -6.64 -10.98 5.45
C ALA A 114 -5.56 -10.00 5.91
N ALA A 115 -5.67 -9.43 7.12
CA ALA A 115 -4.69 -8.49 7.65
C ALA A 115 -3.29 -9.13 7.79
N VAL A 116 -3.20 -10.31 8.43
CA VAL A 116 -1.91 -10.98 8.65
C VAL A 116 -1.28 -11.40 7.32
N TRP A 117 -2.06 -12.02 6.44
CA TRP A 117 -1.58 -12.42 5.11
C TRP A 117 -1.15 -11.21 4.26
N HIS A 118 -1.88 -10.10 4.33
CA HIS A 118 -1.51 -8.86 3.65
C HIS A 118 -0.16 -8.32 4.12
N TYR A 119 0.08 -8.30 5.44
CA TYR A 119 1.35 -7.81 5.97
C TYR A 119 2.51 -8.75 5.67
N LEU A 120 2.30 -10.06 5.81
CA LEU A 120 3.33 -11.05 5.51
C LEU A 120 3.71 -11.01 4.02
N VAL A 121 2.74 -11.13 3.12
CA VAL A 121 2.99 -11.18 1.68
C VAL A 121 3.41 -9.81 1.14
N ALA A 122 2.66 -8.75 1.42
CA ALA A 122 2.88 -7.46 0.75
C ALA A 122 3.92 -6.58 1.46
N LYS A 123 4.19 -6.78 2.76
CA LYS A 123 5.06 -5.87 3.56
C LYS A 123 6.32 -6.55 4.11
N ILE A 124 6.39 -7.88 4.13
CA ILE A 124 7.59 -8.63 4.51
C ILE A 124 8.21 -9.32 3.27
N ILE A 125 7.52 -10.28 2.67
CA ILE A 125 8.03 -11.09 1.55
C ILE A 125 8.15 -10.24 0.28
N GLY A 126 7.08 -9.53 -0.08
CA GLY A 126 6.99 -8.74 -1.31
C GLY A 126 8.11 -7.71 -1.47
N PRO A 127 8.49 -6.97 -0.41
CA PRO A 127 9.62 -6.06 -0.46
C PRO A 127 11.00 -6.71 -0.64
N LEU A 128 11.17 -7.99 -0.27
CA LEU A 128 12.40 -8.75 -0.59
C LEU A 128 12.52 -8.99 -2.10
N LEU A 129 11.40 -9.04 -2.82
CA LEU A 129 11.40 -9.22 -4.27
C LEU A 129 11.42 -7.87 -5.00
N PHE A 130 10.53 -6.94 -4.61
CA PHE A 130 10.21 -5.74 -5.38
C PHE A 130 10.51 -4.42 -4.65
N GLY A 131 11.21 -4.47 -3.52
CA GLY A 131 11.59 -3.28 -2.75
C GLY A 131 10.38 -2.48 -2.26
N ARG A 132 10.29 -1.21 -2.66
CA ARG A 132 9.23 -0.30 -2.18
C ARG A 132 8.02 -0.21 -3.12
N LEU A 133 7.92 -1.10 -4.11
CA LEU A 133 6.82 -1.11 -5.09
C LEU A 133 5.45 -1.02 -4.41
N TRP A 134 5.16 -1.89 -3.44
CA TRP A 134 3.88 -1.93 -2.73
C TRP A 134 3.50 -0.60 -2.05
N CYS A 135 4.41 -0.02 -1.27
CA CYS A 135 4.15 1.25 -0.58
C CYS A 135 4.27 2.48 -1.50
N GLY A 136 4.89 2.34 -2.67
CA GLY A 136 5.04 3.40 -3.66
C GLY A 136 3.90 3.48 -4.68
N TRP A 137 3.30 2.34 -5.01
CA TRP A 137 2.40 2.15 -6.16
C TRP A 137 1.07 1.49 -5.81
N ALA A 138 0.96 0.83 -4.65
CA ALA A 138 -0.20 0.02 -4.25
C ALA A 138 -0.60 0.30 -2.79
N CYS A 139 -0.67 1.58 -2.41
CA CYS A 139 -1.01 2.01 -1.06
C CYS A 139 -2.16 3.00 -1.07
N TRP A 140 -3.25 2.67 -0.36
CA TRP A 140 -4.43 3.51 -0.27
C TRP A 140 -4.18 4.84 0.45
N SER A 141 -3.24 4.91 1.41
CA SER A 141 -2.90 6.19 2.03
C SER A 141 -2.12 7.11 1.10
N VAL A 142 -1.20 6.52 0.33
CA VAL A 142 -0.44 7.27 -0.68
C VAL A 142 -1.32 7.76 -1.81
N MET A 143 -2.36 7.01 -2.18
CA MET A 143 -3.36 7.44 -3.17
C MET A 143 -3.91 8.84 -2.84
N VAL A 144 -4.15 9.14 -1.56
CA VAL A 144 -4.57 10.46 -1.09
C VAL A 144 -3.39 11.43 -1.03
N PHE A 145 -2.30 11.06 -0.36
CA PHE A 145 -1.18 11.97 -0.12
C PHE A 145 -0.46 12.41 -1.42
N ASP A 146 -0.49 11.63 -2.49
CA ASP A 146 0.15 11.99 -3.76
C ASP A 146 -0.58 13.11 -4.52
N LEU A 147 -1.82 13.41 -4.12
CA LEU A 147 -2.63 14.51 -4.68
C LEU A 147 -2.28 15.88 -4.08
N LEU A 148 -1.64 15.90 -2.89
CA LEU A 148 -1.25 17.13 -2.21
C LEU A 148 -0.24 17.96 -3.04
N PRO A 149 -0.13 19.28 -2.81
CA PRO A 149 0.69 20.15 -3.66
C PRO A 149 2.21 20.07 -3.38
N TYR A 150 2.65 19.39 -2.32
CA TYR A 150 4.04 19.44 -1.82
C TYR A 150 4.94 18.34 -2.39
N LYS A 151 5.19 18.38 -3.70
CA LYS A 151 5.90 17.33 -4.45
C LYS A 151 7.43 17.40 -4.39
N ARG A 152 8.00 18.55 -4.03
CA ARG A 152 9.45 18.80 -3.98
C ARG A 152 9.87 19.15 -2.56
N PRO A 153 10.14 18.17 -1.70
CA PRO A 153 10.57 18.43 -0.33
C PRO A 153 12.01 18.97 -0.29
N ALA A 154 12.31 19.83 0.68
CA ALA A 154 13.65 20.40 0.90
C ALA A 154 14.70 19.36 1.35
N GLY A 155 14.28 18.15 1.72
CA GLY A 155 15.15 17.06 2.14
C GLY A 155 14.50 16.17 3.20
N ARG A 156 15.19 15.10 3.62
CA ARG A 156 14.78 14.31 4.78
C ARG A 156 15.36 14.96 6.04
N LEU A 157 14.50 15.26 7.00
CA LEU A 157 14.92 15.68 8.33
C LEU A 157 15.67 14.51 8.99
N ARG A 158 16.91 14.75 9.41
CA ARG A 158 17.72 13.77 10.14
C ARG A 158 17.43 13.87 11.64
N GLY A 159 17.55 12.76 12.36
CA GLY A 159 17.43 12.74 13.83
C GLY A 159 16.12 12.15 14.36
N ARG A 160 15.56 12.76 15.41
CA ARG A 160 14.50 12.18 16.28
C ARG A 160 13.17 11.88 15.58
N TRP A 161 12.89 12.49 14.43
CA TRP A 161 11.66 12.25 13.65
C TRP A 161 11.51 10.80 13.18
N ASP A 162 12.63 10.09 13.00
CA ASP A 162 12.61 8.70 12.59
C ASP A 162 12.07 7.76 13.67
N TRP A 163 12.04 8.20 14.93
CA TRP A 163 11.54 7.43 16.07
C TRP A 163 10.00 7.37 16.13
N LEU A 164 9.31 8.33 15.52
CA LEU A 164 7.84 8.44 15.59
C LEU A 164 7.13 7.18 15.06
N ARG A 165 7.61 6.57 13.98
CA ARG A 165 7.06 5.29 13.46
C ARG A 165 7.25 4.11 14.40
N TYR A 166 8.34 4.10 15.19
CA TYR A 166 8.56 3.05 16.19
C TYR A 166 7.61 3.27 17.37
N GLY A 167 7.46 4.52 17.79
CA GLY A 167 6.44 4.91 18.78
C GLY A 167 5.03 4.56 18.33
N HIS A 168 4.69 4.74 17.06
CA HIS A 168 3.39 4.36 16.50
C HIS A 168 3.15 2.85 16.55
N ILE A 169 4.13 2.02 16.16
CA ILE A 169 4.00 0.56 16.31
C ILE A 169 3.78 0.20 17.78
N LEU A 170 4.61 0.75 18.68
CA LEU A 170 4.52 0.46 20.11
C LEU A 170 3.16 0.87 20.67
N LEU A 171 2.66 2.05 20.29
CA LEU A 171 1.33 2.53 20.70
C LEU A 171 0.22 1.65 20.15
N SER A 172 0.31 1.21 18.89
CA SER A 172 -0.66 0.31 18.25
C SER A 172 -0.74 -1.03 18.97
N VAL A 173 0.41 -1.63 19.29
CA VAL A 173 0.51 -2.87 20.07
C VAL A 173 -0.02 -2.68 21.49
N ALA A 174 0.42 -1.63 22.18
CA ALA A 174 0.01 -1.36 23.56
C ALA A 174 -1.49 -1.09 23.70
N LEU A 175 -2.08 -0.37 22.74
CA LEU A 175 -3.52 -0.12 22.69
C LEU A 175 -4.30 -1.44 22.55
N VAL A 176 -3.94 -2.26 21.56
CA VAL A 176 -4.64 -3.52 21.31
C VAL A 176 -4.45 -4.51 22.46
N LEU A 177 -3.23 -4.64 22.99
CA LEU A 177 -2.96 -5.47 24.18
C LEU A 177 -3.71 -5.00 25.41
N GLY A 178 -3.77 -3.68 25.66
CA GLY A 178 -4.50 -3.12 26.79
C GLY A 178 -6.01 -3.39 26.70
N LEU A 179 -6.60 -3.22 25.52
CA LEU A 179 -8.01 -3.52 25.28
C LEU A 179 -8.32 -5.02 25.41
N TRP A 180 -7.42 -5.87 24.91
CA TRP A 180 -7.56 -7.32 24.98
C TRP A 180 -7.38 -7.85 26.43
N GLN A 181 -6.34 -7.42 27.15
CA GLN A 181 -6.04 -7.93 28.51
C GLN A 181 -6.88 -7.31 29.61
N LEU A 182 -7.14 -6.00 29.56
CA LEU A 182 -7.78 -5.28 30.68
C LEU A 182 -9.30 -5.20 30.55
N PHE A 183 -9.83 -5.27 29.32
CA PHE A 183 -11.25 -5.08 29.04
C PHE A 183 -11.91 -6.30 28.36
N ASP A 184 -11.14 -7.37 28.09
CA ASP A 184 -11.59 -8.58 27.38
C ASP A 184 -12.32 -8.27 26.05
N ILE A 185 -11.92 -7.17 25.39
CA ILE A 185 -12.49 -6.78 24.11
C ILE A 185 -11.75 -7.56 23.02
N GLN A 186 -12.49 -8.33 22.22
CA GLN A 186 -11.94 -9.08 21.09
C GLN A 186 -12.62 -8.63 19.81
N ILE A 187 -11.84 -8.00 18.92
CA ILE A 187 -12.35 -7.54 17.63
C ILE A 187 -12.08 -8.59 16.57
N GLY A 188 -13.14 -9.26 16.13
CA GLY A 188 -13.10 -10.23 15.04
C GLY A 188 -12.99 -9.56 13.66
N THR A 189 -12.50 -10.31 12.69
CA THR A 189 -12.54 -9.94 11.27
C THR A 189 -13.95 -10.11 10.71
N ASN A 190 -14.21 -9.58 9.51
CA ASN A 190 -15.51 -9.64 8.85
C ASN A 190 -16.65 -9.08 9.72
N SER A 191 -16.38 -7.97 10.43
CA SER A 191 -17.32 -7.38 11.39
C SER A 191 -17.48 -5.87 11.21
N GLY A 192 -18.65 -5.34 11.56
CA GLY A 192 -18.90 -3.89 11.58
C GLY A 192 -17.97 -3.13 12.53
N THR A 193 -17.54 -3.78 13.62
CA THR A 193 -16.52 -3.26 14.53
C THR A 193 -15.15 -3.15 13.87
N ALA A 194 -14.74 -4.13 13.06
CA ALA A 194 -13.49 -4.04 12.29
C ALA A 194 -13.53 -2.89 11.29
N VAL A 195 -14.66 -2.69 10.59
CA VAL A 195 -14.85 -1.53 9.69
C VAL A 195 -14.75 -0.20 10.46
N THR A 196 -15.35 -0.12 11.63
CA THR A 196 -15.31 1.10 12.47
C THR A 196 -13.87 1.44 12.85
N TRP A 197 -13.10 0.44 13.30
CA TRP A 197 -11.68 0.60 13.59
C TRP A 197 -10.87 0.98 12.36
N PHE A 198 -11.14 0.34 11.22
CA PHE A 198 -10.50 0.66 9.94
C PHE A 198 -10.76 2.11 9.52
N LEU A 199 -11.99 2.60 9.65
CA LEU A 199 -12.37 3.97 9.28
C LEU A 199 -11.76 5.01 10.22
N ILE A 200 -11.85 4.80 11.54
CA ILE A 200 -11.27 5.72 12.54
C ILE A 200 -9.75 5.77 12.37
N GLY A 201 -9.10 4.61 12.29
CA GLY A 201 -7.65 4.52 12.11
C GLY A 201 -7.19 5.23 10.83
N ASN A 202 -7.87 5.00 9.69
CA ASN A 202 -7.55 5.70 8.45
C ASN A 202 -7.82 7.20 8.54
N GLY A 203 -8.90 7.62 9.20
CA GLY A 203 -9.19 9.04 9.47
C GLY A 203 -8.03 9.72 10.20
N LEU A 204 -7.53 9.09 11.27
CA LEU A 204 -6.36 9.57 12.01
C LEU A 204 -5.09 9.58 11.15
N TYR A 205 -4.86 8.53 10.36
CA TYR A 205 -3.70 8.45 9.47
C TYR A 205 -3.72 9.57 8.41
N TYR A 206 -4.88 9.85 7.83
CA TYR A 206 -5.04 10.91 6.84
C TYR A 206 -4.88 12.29 7.47
N ALA A 207 -5.51 12.55 8.62
CA ALA A 207 -5.37 13.81 9.33
C ALA A 207 -3.91 14.10 9.70
N ALA A 208 -3.24 13.13 10.34
CA ALA A 208 -1.83 13.26 10.71
C ALA A 208 -0.91 13.39 9.49
N GLY A 209 -1.20 12.63 8.42
CA GLY A 209 -0.41 12.68 7.19
C GLY A 209 -0.54 14.00 6.44
N ILE A 210 -1.74 14.56 6.35
CA ILE A 210 -1.99 15.88 5.76
C ILE A 210 -1.32 16.97 6.60
N ALA A 211 -1.47 16.92 7.93
CA ALA A 211 -0.82 17.88 8.83
C ALA A 211 0.71 17.88 8.67
N LEU A 212 1.33 16.70 8.68
CA LEU A 212 2.76 16.55 8.44
C LEU A 212 3.18 17.02 7.04
N ALA A 213 2.37 16.76 6.01
CA ALA A 213 2.68 17.22 4.66
C ALA A 213 2.63 18.75 4.53
N VAL A 214 1.67 19.41 5.20
CA VAL A 214 1.56 20.88 5.23
C VAL A 214 2.72 21.50 6.01
N ALA A 215 3.06 20.95 7.17
CA ALA A 215 4.11 21.46 8.06
C ALA A 215 5.51 21.28 7.44
N LEU A 216 5.78 20.12 6.86
CA LEU A 216 7.11 19.78 6.33
C LEU A 216 7.25 20.04 4.82
N LYS A 217 6.18 20.51 4.17
CA LYS A 217 6.11 20.69 2.71
C LYS A 217 6.56 19.42 1.97
N ASP A 218 6.05 18.26 2.40
CA ASP A 218 6.44 16.94 1.88
C ASP A 218 5.25 15.97 1.89
N ASN A 219 4.71 15.67 0.70
CA ASN A 219 3.62 14.70 0.55
C ASN A 219 3.96 13.29 1.09
N ARG A 220 5.25 12.96 1.22
CA ARG A 220 5.69 11.64 1.72
C ARG A 220 6.07 11.68 3.19
N ALA A 221 5.80 12.77 3.92
CA ALA A 221 6.14 12.92 5.33
C ALA A 221 5.56 11.80 6.21
N PHE A 222 4.28 11.47 6.03
CA PHE A 222 3.65 10.34 6.75
C PHE A 222 4.44 9.03 6.55
N CYS A 223 4.71 8.67 5.30
CA CYS A 223 5.44 7.46 4.94
C CYS A 223 6.88 7.46 5.50
N LYS A 224 7.48 8.64 5.69
CA LYS A 224 8.86 8.81 6.13
C LYS A 224 9.01 8.73 7.65
N TYR A 225 8.04 9.23 8.40
CA TYR A 225 8.19 9.47 9.85
C TYR A 225 7.14 8.77 10.70
N LEU A 226 5.90 8.59 10.23
CA LEU A 226 4.79 8.11 11.07
C LEU A 226 4.24 6.73 10.66
N CYS A 227 4.35 6.34 9.39
CA CYS A 227 3.82 5.08 8.90
C CYS A 227 4.46 3.88 9.62
N PRO A 228 3.67 3.04 10.32
CA PRO A 228 4.22 1.93 11.09
C PRO A 228 4.81 0.84 10.18
N VAL A 229 4.19 0.62 9.01
CA VAL A 229 4.67 -0.32 7.99
C VAL A 229 6.08 0.01 7.48
N ALA A 230 6.53 1.25 7.62
CA ALA A 230 7.87 1.66 7.20
C ALA A 230 9.00 0.97 8.00
N VAL A 231 8.72 0.46 9.21
CA VAL A 231 9.72 -0.22 10.05
C VAL A 231 10.12 -1.58 9.44
N PRO A 232 9.21 -2.56 9.27
CA PRO A 232 9.56 -3.82 8.62
C PRO A 232 10.05 -3.61 7.18
N LEU A 233 9.42 -2.67 6.46
CA LEU A 233 9.81 -2.35 5.08
C LEU A 233 11.25 -1.87 4.97
N LYS A 234 11.77 -1.11 5.95
CA LYS A 234 13.16 -0.61 5.92
C LYS A 234 14.17 -1.76 6.00
N LEU A 235 13.83 -2.83 6.71
CA LEU A 235 14.68 -4.02 6.80
C LEU A 235 14.61 -4.83 5.51
N THR A 236 13.41 -5.18 5.07
CA THR A 236 13.20 -6.08 3.92
C THR A 236 13.58 -5.42 2.60
N SER A 237 13.26 -4.14 2.39
CA SER A 237 13.61 -3.45 1.14
C SER A 237 15.12 -3.21 0.94
N ARG A 238 15.95 -3.33 1.99
CA ARG A 238 17.42 -3.28 1.84
C ARG A 238 17.97 -4.53 1.15
N LEU A 239 17.31 -5.66 1.35
CA LEU A 239 17.66 -6.97 0.81
C LEU A 239 16.95 -7.24 -0.53
N SER A 240 16.29 -6.24 -1.12
CA SER A 240 15.44 -6.44 -2.29
C SER A 240 16.23 -6.87 -3.54
N LEU A 241 15.78 -7.93 -4.22
CA LEU A 241 16.34 -8.37 -5.50
C LEU A 241 16.17 -7.31 -6.60
N LEU A 242 14.98 -6.71 -6.70
CA LEU A 242 14.68 -5.63 -7.63
C LEU A 242 14.50 -4.31 -6.89
N LYS A 243 15.40 -3.36 -7.15
CA LYS A 243 15.29 -1.99 -6.63
C LYS A 243 14.37 -1.16 -7.52
N ILE A 244 13.07 -1.38 -7.38
CA ILE A 244 12.03 -0.57 -8.05
C ILE A 244 11.37 0.30 -6.97
N GLY A 245 11.58 1.62 -7.04
CA GLY A 245 11.04 2.55 -6.04
C GLY A 245 11.43 4.00 -6.24
#